data_AF-A0A833G0K1-F1
#
_entry.id   AF-A0A833G0K1-F1
#
_cell.length_a   1.000
_cell.length_b   1.000
_cell.length_c   1.000
_cell.angle_alpha   90.00
_cell.angle_beta   90.00
_cell.angle_gamma   90.00
#
_symmetry.space_group_name_H-M   'P 1'
#
loop_
_entity.id
_entity.type
_entity.pdbx_description
1 polymer ?
#
loop_
_entity_poly.entity_id
_entity_poly.type
_entity_poly.pdbx_seq_one_letter_code
_entity_poly.pdbx_strand_id
1 'polypeptide(L)'
;MVKIFVHGAATLNGTLAASDADGAAPAYYEVVSIAGDTIILKTGQLLQLESGKSIAIGLVTVERVTPPPVMKAIVINRREDVDVDVRGMLSADAGGDIYLGSEETIRLNTVVAGTEHAGVGTIRIKTGGSIVNAASSGVNLTGADIILEASQGHIGEASKAVTVSHATGGLTARAKESIWITAPATDLRVDSIYSAEGDVFLTANAGSIVDALGGDGAKIVARHVALSAVNGSIGSAGDYLDIDITGDLHAPDSADPDAGLDQAGVGTVTAVAKGGVYLSETEGDMNVRGITATQGDVFLRSDLGSIVDAEYSTVVDEDGNVV
;
A
#
# COMPACT_ATOMS: atom_id res chain seq x y z
N MET A 1 -17.39 -39.64 0.20
CA MET A 1 -16.32 -38.93 0.92
C MET A 1 -15.50 -38.16 -0.09
N VAL A 2 -15.36 -36.85 0.08
CA VAL A 2 -14.47 -36.03 -0.74
C VAL A 2 -13.15 -35.94 0.02
N LYS A 3 -12.05 -36.33 -0.62
CA LYS A 3 -10.70 -36.18 -0.08
C LYS A 3 -10.01 -35.06 -0.85
N ILE A 4 -9.45 -34.08 -0.15
CA ILE A 4 -8.68 -32.99 -0.75
C ILE A 4 -7.20 -33.39 -0.66
N PHE A 5 -6.57 -33.52 -1.82
CA PHE A 5 -5.14 -33.79 -1.91
C PHE A 5 -4.41 -32.47 -2.13
N VAL A 6 -3.44 -32.18 -1.26
CA VAL A 6 -2.50 -31.09 -1.44
C VAL A 6 -1.13 -31.75 -1.52
N HIS A 7 -0.45 -31.67 -2.68
CA HIS A 7 0.89 -32.23 -2.82
C HIS A 7 1.84 -31.19 -3.42
N GLY A 8 3.06 -31.16 -2.89
CA GLY A 8 4.21 -30.59 -3.61
C GLY A 8 4.63 -31.51 -4.75
N ALA A 9 5.23 -30.94 -5.81
CA ALA A 9 5.39 -31.55 -7.13
C ALA A 9 6.30 -32.81 -7.26
N ALA A 10 6.53 -33.59 -6.21
CA ALA A 10 7.43 -34.74 -6.29
C ALA A 10 6.92 -35.95 -5.50
N THR A 11 6.06 -36.77 -6.14
CA THR A 11 6.21 -38.24 -6.22
C THR A 11 5.01 -38.88 -6.93
N LEU A 12 5.29 -39.93 -7.72
CA LEU A 12 4.35 -40.72 -8.50
C LEU A 12 3.29 -41.41 -7.63
N ASN A 13 2.09 -41.55 -8.21
CA ASN A 13 1.02 -42.54 -7.94
C ASN A 13 1.39 -43.70 -7.00
N GLY A 14 1.42 -43.44 -5.69
CA GLY A 14 1.56 -44.45 -4.65
C GLY A 14 0.43 -44.28 -3.63
N THR A 15 -0.10 -45.39 -3.13
CA THR A 15 -1.06 -45.42 -2.02
C THR A 15 -0.35 -44.93 -0.75
N LEU A 16 -0.39 -43.62 -0.48
CA LEU A 16 0.13 -43.05 0.76
C LEU A 16 -0.94 -43.11 1.85
N ALA A 17 -0.58 -43.61 3.03
CA ALA A 17 -1.44 -43.62 4.20
C ALA A 17 -1.58 -42.20 4.77
N ALA A 18 -2.73 -41.88 5.38
CA ALA A 18 -2.79 -40.75 6.30
C ALA A 18 -1.88 -41.10 7.48
N SER A 19 -0.71 -40.49 7.59
CA SER A 19 0.16 -40.72 8.74
C SER A 19 -0.42 -40.01 9.95
N ASP A 20 -0.84 -40.76 10.95
CA ASP A 20 -1.26 -40.26 12.27
C ASP A 20 -0.05 -39.96 13.18
N ALA A 21 1.14 -39.77 12.60
CA ALA A 21 2.41 -39.69 13.31
C ALA A 21 2.96 -38.25 13.31
N ASP A 22 3.00 -37.69 14.53
CA ASP A 22 3.90 -36.65 15.03
C ASP A 22 4.15 -35.43 14.11
N GLY A 23 3.23 -34.45 14.16
CA GLY A 23 3.49 -33.06 13.76
C GLY A 23 3.76 -32.78 12.28
N ALA A 24 3.76 -33.78 11.40
CA ALA A 24 3.89 -33.60 9.95
C ALA A 24 2.52 -33.37 9.29
N ALA A 25 2.46 -32.47 8.29
CA ALA A 25 1.26 -32.28 7.47
C ALA A 25 0.86 -33.60 6.77
N PRO A 26 -0.42 -34.01 6.80
CA PRO A 26 -0.85 -35.25 6.18
C PRO A 26 -0.80 -35.12 4.64
N ALA A 27 -0.48 -36.23 3.96
CA ALA A 27 -0.44 -36.28 2.49
C ALA A 27 -1.79 -35.98 1.81
N TYR A 28 -2.90 -36.02 2.57
CA TYR A 28 -4.22 -35.57 2.14
C TYR A 28 -5.08 -35.21 3.36
N TYR A 29 -6.02 -34.29 3.16
CA TYR A 29 -7.05 -33.95 4.14
C TYR A 29 -8.37 -34.65 3.80
N GLU A 30 -8.98 -35.29 4.79
CA GLU A 30 -10.25 -35.98 4.65
C GLU A 30 -11.38 -35.04 5.11
N VAL A 31 -12.24 -34.64 4.16
CA VAL A 31 -13.41 -33.81 4.45
C VAL A 31 -14.51 -34.70 5.02
N VAL A 32 -14.86 -34.47 6.28
CA VAL A 32 -15.96 -35.14 6.99
C VAL A 32 -17.29 -34.55 6.54
N SER A 33 -17.39 -33.22 6.48
CA SER A 33 -18.59 -32.52 6.01
C SER A 33 -18.28 -31.11 5.53
N ILE A 34 -19.22 -30.54 4.80
CA ILE A 34 -19.21 -29.14 4.37
C ILE A 34 -20.52 -28.53 4.86
N ALA A 35 -20.46 -27.42 5.60
CA ALA A 35 -21.61 -26.70 6.11
C ALA A 35 -21.43 -25.21 5.81
N GLY A 36 -22.19 -24.69 4.83
CA GLY A 36 -22.02 -23.31 4.36
C GLY A 36 -20.62 -23.08 3.76
N ASP A 37 -19.90 -22.14 4.34
CA ASP A 37 -18.50 -21.78 4.04
C ASP A 37 -17.47 -22.60 4.84
N THR A 38 -17.93 -23.46 5.74
CA THR A 38 -17.07 -24.22 6.64
C THR A 38 -16.83 -25.64 6.13
N ILE A 39 -15.55 -26.00 5.93
CA ILE A 39 -15.12 -27.38 5.64
C ILE A 39 -14.64 -28.02 6.93
N ILE A 40 -15.27 -29.13 7.32
CA ILE A 40 -14.91 -29.89 8.53
C ILE A 40 -13.99 -31.05 8.12
N LEU A 41 -12.76 -31.04 8.64
CA LEU A 41 -11.76 -32.08 8.42
C LEU A 41 -11.84 -33.17 9.49
N LYS A 42 -11.29 -34.34 9.18
CA LYS A 42 -11.20 -35.44 10.15
C LYS A 42 -10.34 -35.04 11.34
N THR A 43 -10.82 -35.35 12.55
CA THR A 43 -10.13 -35.10 13.80
C THR A 43 -8.68 -35.62 13.75
N GLY A 44 -7.73 -34.79 14.18
CA GLY A 44 -6.30 -35.10 14.18
C GLY A 44 -5.53 -34.55 12.99
N GLN A 45 -6.20 -34.02 11.96
CA GLN A 45 -5.54 -33.34 10.84
C GLN A 45 -5.39 -31.84 11.12
N LEU A 46 -4.19 -31.41 11.54
CA LEU A 46 -3.87 -30.00 11.77
C LEU A 46 -3.46 -29.34 10.45
N LEU A 47 -4.01 -28.15 10.19
CA LEU A 47 -3.57 -27.31 9.07
C LEU A 47 -2.21 -26.68 9.40
N GLN A 48 -1.28 -26.75 8.45
CA GLN A 48 0.00 -26.04 8.52
C GLN A 48 0.05 -25.01 7.40
N LEU A 49 0.63 -23.84 7.70
CA LEU A 49 0.88 -22.82 6.70
C LEU A 49 2.00 -23.32 5.77
N GLU A 50 1.74 -23.35 4.47
CA GLU A 50 2.73 -23.67 3.45
C GLU A 50 2.92 -22.49 2.48
N SER A 51 4.17 -22.15 2.15
CA SER A 51 4.51 -21.13 1.16
C SER A 51 5.33 -21.73 -0.01
N GLY A 52 5.23 -21.12 -1.19
CA GLY A 52 6.03 -21.47 -2.38
C GLY A 52 5.76 -22.85 -3.00
N LYS A 53 4.57 -23.43 -2.80
CA LYS A 53 4.21 -24.77 -3.33
C LYS A 53 3.44 -24.67 -4.64
N SER A 54 3.79 -25.54 -5.60
CA SER A 54 2.94 -25.80 -6.77
C SER A 54 1.82 -26.76 -6.37
N ILE A 55 0.57 -26.29 -6.45
CA ILE A 55 -0.62 -27.08 -6.16
C ILE A 55 -1.16 -27.67 -7.47
N ALA A 56 -1.20 -29.00 -7.57
CA ALA A 56 -1.92 -29.67 -8.64
C ALA A 56 -3.31 -30.11 -8.13
N ILE A 57 -4.37 -29.70 -8.83
CA ILE A 57 -5.75 -30.09 -8.51
C ILE A 57 -6.21 -31.10 -9.55
N GLY A 58 -6.61 -32.29 -9.11
CA GLY A 58 -7.09 -33.35 -9.97
C GLY A 58 -8.17 -34.20 -9.30
N LEU A 59 -9.02 -34.84 -10.09
CA LEU A 59 -9.90 -35.90 -9.60
C LEU A 59 -9.07 -37.15 -9.36
N VAL A 60 -8.99 -37.60 -8.11
CA VAL A 60 -8.43 -38.90 -7.75
C VAL A 60 -9.57 -39.81 -7.29
N THR A 61 -9.89 -40.83 -8.08
CA THR A 61 -10.83 -41.88 -7.68
C THR A 61 -10.06 -43.02 -7.01
N VAL A 62 -10.26 -43.21 -5.71
CA VAL A 62 -9.64 -44.32 -4.95
C VAL A 62 -10.34 -45.66 -5.24
N GLU A 63 -11.58 -45.62 -5.72
CA GLU A 63 -12.36 -46.79 -6.14
C GLU A 63 -12.97 -46.56 -7.53
N ARG A 64 -13.24 -47.65 -8.25
CA ARG A 64 -13.77 -47.61 -9.63
C ARG A 64 -15.23 -47.16 -9.64
N VAL A 65 -15.48 -45.86 -9.80
CA VAL A 65 -16.83 -45.28 -9.94
C VAL A 65 -17.26 -45.33 -11.40
N THR A 66 -18.48 -45.84 -11.67
CA THR A 66 -19.05 -45.92 -13.03
C THR A 66 -20.46 -45.32 -13.06
N PRO A 67 -20.74 -44.27 -13.86
CA PRO A 67 -19.79 -43.56 -14.74
C PRO A 67 -18.76 -42.76 -13.94
N PRO A 68 -17.56 -42.49 -14.50
CA PRO A 68 -16.55 -41.70 -13.81
C PRO A 68 -17.10 -40.33 -13.38
N PRO A 69 -16.81 -39.86 -12.16
CA PRO A 69 -17.13 -38.49 -11.79
C PRO A 69 -16.41 -37.54 -12.75
N VAL A 70 -17.15 -36.57 -13.26
CA VAL A 70 -16.63 -35.50 -14.11
C VAL A 70 -16.49 -34.24 -13.28
N MET A 71 -15.29 -33.68 -13.24
CA MET A 71 -15.03 -32.37 -12.65
C MET A 71 -15.70 -31.35 -13.55
N LYS A 72 -16.78 -30.73 -13.08
CA LYS A 72 -17.54 -29.78 -13.89
C LYS A 72 -16.90 -28.39 -13.93
N ALA A 73 -16.26 -27.96 -12.84
CA ALA A 73 -15.46 -26.74 -12.79
C ALA A 73 -14.52 -26.77 -11.59
N ILE A 74 -13.36 -26.14 -11.74
CA ILE A 74 -12.61 -25.51 -10.65
C ILE A 74 -12.75 -24.02 -10.90
N VAL A 75 -13.28 -23.28 -9.93
CA VAL A 75 -13.47 -21.84 -10.04
C VAL A 75 -12.38 -21.15 -9.24
N ILE A 76 -11.39 -20.60 -9.93
CA ILE A 76 -10.45 -19.62 -9.37
C ILE A 76 -10.93 -18.26 -9.89
N ASN A 77 -11.66 -17.52 -9.05
CA ASN A 77 -12.09 -16.18 -9.41
C ASN A 77 -10.90 -15.24 -9.31
N ARG A 78 -10.33 -14.85 -10.45
CA ARG A 78 -9.68 -13.54 -10.52
C ARG A 78 -10.80 -12.51 -10.38
N ARG A 79 -10.77 -11.70 -9.33
CA ARG A 79 -11.63 -10.52 -9.30
C ARG A 79 -11.01 -9.53 -10.28
N GLU A 80 -11.52 -9.55 -11.51
CA GLU A 80 -11.33 -8.45 -12.44
C GLU A 80 -12.01 -7.21 -11.86
N ASP A 81 -11.44 -6.06 -12.16
CA ASP A 81 -12.10 -4.80 -11.94
C ASP A 81 -13.40 -4.73 -12.74
N VAL A 82 -14.32 -3.92 -12.24
CA VAL A 82 -15.40 -3.41 -13.07
C VAL A 82 -14.88 -2.19 -13.81
N ASP A 83 -14.83 -2.29 -15.14
CA ASP A 83 -14.48 -1.17 -16.01
C ASP A 83 -15.55 -0.08 -15.96
N VAL A 84 -15.11 1.16 -15.75
CA VAL A 84 -15.97 2.34 -15.71
C VAL A 84 -15.47 3.41 -16.68
N ASP A 85 -16.39 3.98 -17.46
CA ASP A 85 -16.19 5.21 -18.24
C ASP A 85 -16.99 6.33 -17.57
N VAL A 86 -16.30 7.17 -16.79
CA VAL A 86 -16.94 8.16 -15.92
C VAL A 86 -16.65 9.57 -16.41
N ARG A 87 -17.64 10.20 -17.06
CA ARG A 87 -17.59 11.64 -17.42
C ARG A 87 -17.96 12.56 -16.26
N GLY A 88 -18.72 12.06 -15.30
CA GLY A 88 -19.18 12.76 -14.10
C GLY A 88 -18.32 12.45 -12.88
N MET A 89 -18.96 12.29 -11.72
CA MET A 89 -18.31 11.79 -10.50
C MET A 89 -18.62 10.30 -10.30
N LEU A 90 -17.68 9.59 -9.68
CA LEU A 90 -17.78 8.19 -9.30
C LEU A 90 -18.20 8.08 -7.82
N SER A 91 -19.27 7.33 -7.58
CA SER A 91 -19.68 6.88 -6.24
C SER A 91 -19.92 5.38 -6.24
N ALA A 92 -19.53 4.70 -5.18
CA ALA A 92 -19.76 3.27 -5.00
C ALA A 92 -19.92 2.91 -3.51
N ASP A 93 -20.78 1.94 -3.22
CA ASP A 93 -21.01 1.43 -1.87
C ASP A 93 -21.12 -0.10 -1.97
N ALA A 94 -20.28 -0.81 -1.22
CA ALA A 94 -20.31 -2.26 -1.16
C ALA A 94 -20.17 -2.76 0.28
N GLY A 95 -20.93 -3.80 0.61
CA GLY A 95 -20.81 -4.52 1.88
C GLY A 95 -19.44 -5.20 2.08
N GLY A 96 -18.75 -5.52 0.98
CA GLY A 96 -17.40 -6.08 0.93
C GLY A 96 -16.46 -5.20 0.12
N ASP A 97 -15.71 -5.78 -0.81
CA ASP A 97 -14.67 -5.08 -1.58
C ASP A 97 -15.20 -4.34 -2.80
N ILE A 98 -14.44 -3.33 -3.24
CA ILE A 98 -14.67 -2.57 -4.47
C ILE A 98 -13.42 -2.67 -5.35
N TYR A 99 -13.57 -3.18 -6.57
CA TYR A 99 -12.51 -3.22 -7.59
C TYR A 99 -12.99 -2.49 -8.85
N LEU A 100 -12.39 -1.35 -9.16
CA LEU A 100 -12.78 -0.50 -10.29
C LEU A 100 -11.58 -0.20 -11.19
N GLY A 101 -11.85 -0.15 -12.49
CA GLY A 101 -10.87 0.11 -13.55
C GLY A 101 -11.35 1.22 -14.48
N SER A 102 -10.45 2.03 -15.04
CA SER A 102 -10.79 2.96 -16.12
C SER A 102 -9.58 3.21 -17.01
N GLU A 103 -9.78 3.47 -18.29
CA GLU A 103 -8.70 3.98 -19.15
C GLU A 103 -8.47 5.49 -18.94
N GLU A 104 -9.46 6.18 -18.38
CA GLU A 104 -9.51 7.64 -18.28
C GLU A 104 -9.54 8.11 -16.82
N THR A 105 -9.40 9.42 -16.62
CA THR A 105 -9.41 10.03 -15.28
C THR A 105 -10.68 9.70 -14.49
N ILE A 106 -10.50 9.16 -13.27
CA ILE A 106 -11.58 8.92 -12.32
C ILE A 106 -11.75 10.15 -11.42
N ARG A 107 -12.99 10.65 -11.35
CA ARG A 107 -13.39 11.78 -10.50
C ARG A 107 -14.15 11.25 -9.29
N LEU A 108 -13.48 11.09 -8.16
CA LEU A 108 -14.07 10.52 -6.94
C LEU A 108 -15.09 11.47 -6.30
N ASN A 109 -16.28 10.96 -6.00
CA ASN A 109 -17.17 11.55 -5.00
C ASN A 109 -17.01 10.78 -3.68
N THR A 110 -17.76 9.69 -3.48
CA THR A 110 -17.72 8.86 -2.26
C THR A 110 -17.75 7.38 -2.62
N VAL A 111 -16.73 6.64 -2.19
CA VAL A 111 -16.52 5.20 -2.37
C VAL A 111 -16.34 4.56 -1.00
N VAL A 112 -17.24 3.65 -0.64
CA VAL A 112 -17.24 2.99 0.67
C VAL A 112 -17.26 1.48 0.50
N ALA A 113 -16.24 0.81 1.04
CA ALA A 113 -16.14 -0.65 1.05
C ALA A 113 -16.27 -1.17 2.49
N GLY A 114 -16.81 -2.39 2.64
CA GLY A 114 -16.90 -3.06 3.92
C GLY A 114 -18.06 -2.57 4.81
N THR A 115 -19.11 -1.97 4.25
CA THR A 115 -20.24 -1.44 5.03
C THR A 115 -20.96 -2.50 5.85
N GLU A 116 -20.94 -3.77 5.40
CA GLU A 116 -21.51 -4.91 6.12
C GLU A 116 -20.49 -5.65 7.00
N HIS A 117 -19.19 -5.36 6.84
CA HIS A 117 -18.08 -6.05 7.52
C HIS A 117 -17.23 -5.08 8.33
N ALA A 118 -17.86 -4.17 9.08
CA ALA A 118 -17.20 -3.24 10.00
C ALA A 118 -16.02 -2.45 9.38
N GLY A 119 -16.09 -2.11 8.10
CA GLY A 119 -15.07 -1.34 7.39
C GLY A 119 -13.82 -2.12 6.99
N VAL A 120 -13.87 -3.45 6.97
CA VAL A 120 -12.73 -4.31 6.56
C VAL A 120 -12.66 -4.53 5.03
N GLY A 121 -13.47 -3.82 4.24
CA GLY A 121 -13.48 -3.98 2.79
C GLY A 121 -12.28 -3.32 2.11
N THR A 122 -11.75 -3.96 1.08
CA THR A 122 -10.70 -3.38 0.23
C THR A 122 -11.31 -2.48 -0.84
N ILE A 123 -10.68 -1.32 -1.08
CA ILE A 123 -10.91 -0.50 -2.26
C ILE A 123 -9.69 -0.62 -3.17
N ARG A 124 -9.88 -1.04 -4.41
CA ARG A 124 -8.88 -0.97 -5.47
C ARG A 124 -9.41 -0.16 -6.63
N ILE A 125 -8.71 0.90 -6.98
CA ILE A 125 -9.02 1.73 -8.14
C ILE A 125 -7.76 1.83 -8.99
N LYS A 126 -7.86 1.38 -10.25
CA LYS A 126 -6.80 1.50 -11.24
C LYS A 126 -7.30 2.33 -12.42
N THR A 127 -6.49 3.28 -12.86
CA THR A 127 -6.81 4.08 -14.04
C THR A 127 -5.60 4.32 -14.94
N GLY A 128 -5.83 4.42 -16.25
CA GLY A 128 -4.86 4.94 -17.20
C GLY A 128 -4.54 6.42 -16.98
N GLY A 129 -5.54 7.22 -16.57
CA GLY A 129 -5.42 8.66 -16.28
C GLY A 129 -5.14 8.97 -14.80
N SER A 130 -5.67 10.09 -14.31
CA SER A 130 -5.53 10.53 -12.92
C SER A 130 -6.68 10.03 -12.03
N ILE A 131 -6.47 10.05 -10.71
CA ILE A 131 -7.53 9.85 -9.71
C ILE A 131 -7.70 11.17 -8.95
N VAL A 132 -8.82 11.86 -9.13
CA VAL A 132 -9.01 13.22 -8.58
C VAL A 132 -10.19 13.31 -7.63
N ASN A 133 -10.10 14.19 -6.63
CA ASN A 133 -11.18 14.47 -5.70
C ASN A 133 -12.20 15.44 -6.32
N ALA A 134 -13.35 14.93 -6.74
CA ALA A 134 -14.45 15.73 -7.26
C ALA A 134 -15.54 16.03 -6.22
N ALA A 135 -15.53 15.39 -5.05
CA ALA A 135 -16.50 15.62 -3.98
C ALA A 135 -16.55 17.08 -3.52
N SER A 136 -17.73 17.60 -3.19
CA SER A 136 -17.87 18.93 -2.60
C SER A 136 -17.50 18.96 -1.11
N SER A 137 -17.58 17.81 -0.44
CA SER A 137 -17.35 17.63 0.99
C SER A 137 -17.23 16.15 1.33
N GLY A 138 -16.75 15.83 2.53
CA GLY A 138 -16.67 14.46 3.03
C GLY A 138 -15.39 13.76 2.60
N VAL A 139 -15.34 12.45 2.85
CA VAL A 139 -14.21 11.58 2.52
C VAL A 139 -14.48 10.89 1.19
N ASN A 140 -13.47 10.81 0.32
CA ASN A 140 -13.60 10.13 -0.98
C ASN A 140 -13.63 8.63 -0.82
N LEU A 141 -12.73 8.08 0.00
CA LEU A 141 -12.51 6.64 0.11
C LEU A 141 -12.57 6.19 1.56
N THR A 142 -13.50 5.29 1.89
CA THR A 142 -13.62 4.68 3.22
C THR A 142 -13.56 3.17 3.10
N GLY A 143 -12.52 2.56 3.66
CA GLY A 143 -12.26 1.11 3.64
C GLY A 143 -11.12 0.74 4.59
N ALA A 144 -10.69 -0.52 4.60
CA ALA A 144 -9.49 -0.94 5.34
C ALA A 144 -8.25 -0.79 4.46
N ASP A 145 -8.12 -1.62 3.44
CA ASP A 145 -7.05 -1.49 2.46
C ASP A 145 -7.50 -0.62 1.30
N ILE A 146 -6.71 0.40 0.98
CA ILE A 146 -6.99 1.32 -0.13
C ILE A 146 -5.81 1.27 -1.09
N ILE A 147 -6.08 0.86 -2.33
CA ILE A 147 -5.09 0.71 -3.39
C ILE A 147 -5.49 1.62 -4.55
N LEU A 148 -4.66 2.62 -4.83
CA LEU A 148 -4.84 3.58 -5.90
C LEU A 148 -3.70 3.48 -6.90
N GLU A 149 -4.03 3.38 -8.19
CA GLU A 149 -3.05 3.33 -9.26
C GLU A 149 -3.48 4.25 -10.41
N ALA A 150 -2.69 5.31 -10.65
CA ALA A 150 -2.86 6.26 -11.75
C ALA A 150 -1.67 6.10 -12.72
N SER A 151 -1.85 5.28 -13.76
CA SER A 151 -0.72 4.80 -14.59
C SER A 151 0.03 5.91 -15.30
N GLN A 152 -0.67 6.91 -15.83
CA GLN A 152 -0.05 8.03 -16.57
C GLN A 152 -0.30 9.40 -15.94
N GLY A 153 -1.00 9.48 -14.81
CA GLY A 153 -1.40 10.74 -14.19
C GLY A 153 -1.05 10.84 -12.71
N HIS A 154 -1.72 11.78 -12.04
CA HIS A 154 -1.60 12.09 -10.61
C HIS A 154 -2.70 11.45 -9.75
N ILE A 155 -2.48 11.41 -8.44
CA ILE A 155 -3.52 11.09 -7.45
C ILE A 155 -3.75 12.33 -6.58
N GLY A 156 -4.95 12.92 -6.65
CA GLY A 156 -5.26 14.18 -5.96
C GLY A 156 -4.49 15.37 -6.52
N GLU A 157 -4.82 16.57 -6.06
CA GLU A 157 -4.19 17.81 -6.53
C GLU A 157 -3.82 18.69 -5.34
N ALA A 158 -2.85 19.60 -5.50
CA ALA A 158 -2.45 20.52 -4.44
C ALA A 158 -3.62 21.34 -3.87
N SER A 159 -4.57 21.74 -4.74
CA SER A 159 -5.77 22.46 -4.31
C SER A 159 -6.84 21.54 -3.69
N LYS A 160 -6.76 20.23 -3.95
CA LYS A 160 -7.79 19.26 -3.60
C LYS A 160 -7.27 17.82 -3.59
N ALA A 161 -6.62 17.47 -2.48
CA ALA A 161 -6.12 16.12 -2.24
C ALA A 161 -7.24 15.07 -2.25
N VAL A 162 -6.91 13.83 -2.63
CA VAL A 162 -7.80 12.68 -2.40
C VAL A 162 -7.89 12.43 -0.91
N THR A 163 -9.11 12.26 -0.40
CA THR A 163 -9.35 12.03 1.02
C THR A 163 -9.64 10.57 1.32
N VAL A 164 -8.95 10.04 2.33
CA VAL A 164 -9.08 8.65 2.77
C VAL A 164 -9.50 8.57 4.25
N SER A 165 -10.18 7.49 4.61
CA SER A 165 -10.47 7.13 5.99
C SER A 165 -10.35 5.62 6.13
N HIS A 166 -9.33 5.16 6.83
CA HIS A 166 -9.13 3.75 7.12
C HIS A 166 -8.73 3.55 8.58
N ALA A 167 -9.47 2.67 9.28
CA ALA A 167 -9.23 2.36 10.69
C ALA A 167 -8.25 1.18 10.87
N THR A 168 -8.15 0.33 9.85
CA THR A 168 -7.24 -0.81 9.74
C THR A 168 -6.67 -0.84 8.32
N GLY A 169 -5.91 -1.88 7.95
CA GLY A 169 -5.30 -1.99 6.62
C GLY A 169 -4.24 -0.91 6.31
N GLY A 170 -3.82 -0.87 5.04
CA GLY A 170 -2.81 0.04 4.55
C GLY A 170 -3.22 0.82 3.30
N LEU A 171 -2.60 1.97 3.11
CA LEU A 171 -2.70 2.75 1.88
C LEU A 171 -1.55 2.39 0.94
N THR A 172 -1.92 1.87 -0.22
CA THR A 172 -1.04 1.78 -1.38
C THR A 172 -1.46 2.84 -2.41
N ALA A 173 -0.55 3.71 -2.84
CA ALA A 173 -0.82 4.70 -3.89
C ALA A 173 0.35 4.76 -4.89
N ARG A 174 0.07 4.57 -6.17
CA ARG A 174 1.06 4.62 -7.24
C ARG A 174 0.61 5.56 -8.34
N ALA A 175 1.48 6.48 -8.73
CA ALA A 175 1.21 7.44 -9.77
C ALA A 175 2.46 7.68 -10.62
N LYS A 176 2.28 8.06 -11.88
CA LYS A 176 3.39 8.58 -12.68
C LYS A 176 3.79 9.96 -12.19
N GLU A 177 2.79 10.82 -12.00
CA GLU A 177 2.94 12.17 -11.51
C GLU A 177 2.75 12.22 -9.98
N SER A 178 2.61 13.41 -9.43
CA SER A 178 2.55 13.65 -7.98
C SER A 178 1.30 13.06 -7.30
N ILE A 179 1.41 12.86 -5.99
CA ILE A 179 0.37 12.27 -5.13
C ILE A 179 0.06 13.22 -3.99
N TRP A 180 -1.21 13.64 -3.87
CA TRP A 180 -1.77 14.41 -2.76
C TRP A 180 -2.88 13.62 -2.08
N ILE A 181 -2.62 13.18 -0.85
CA ILE A 181 -3.57 12.41 -0.05
C ILE A 181 -3.73 13.02 1.35
N THR A 182 -4.97 13.07 1.83
CA THR A 182 -5.30 13.54 3.18
C THR A 182 -6.14 12.50 3.92
N ALA A 183 -5.78 12.19 5.16
CA ALA A 183 -6.63 11.52 6.14
C ALA A 183 -7.25 12.59 7.07
N PRO A 184 -8.55 12.95 6.90
CA PRO A 184 -9.12 14.05 7.68
C PRO A 184 -9.35 13.73 9.16
N ALA A 185 -9.62 12.46 9.49
CA ALA A 185 -10.08 12.06 10.82
C ALA A 185 -9.36 10.83 11.42
N THR A 186 -8.69 10.04 10.59
CA THR A 186 -7.95 8.84 11.02
C THR A 186 -6.45 9.09 10.95
N ASP A 187 -5.67 8.11 11.40
CA ASP A 187 -4.28 7.99 10.98
C ASP A 187 -4.23 7.74 9.46
N LEU A 188 -3.15 8.20 8.84
CA LEU A 188 -2.78 7.83 7.49
C LEU A 188 -1.77 6.69 7.58
N ARG A 189 -2.26 5.45 7.53
CA ARG A 189 -1.43 4.24 7.58
C ARG A 189 -0.88 3.94 6.19
N VAL A 190 0.40 4.15 5.99
CA VAL A 190 1.11 4.02 4.71
C VAL A 190 1.66 2.60 4.57
N ASP A 191 1.26 1.92 3.51
CA ASP A 191 1.84 0.63 3.11
C ASP A 191 2.89 0.83 2.01
N SER A 192 2.51 1.44 0.89
CA SER A 192 3.44 1.71 -0.21
C SER A 192 2.97 2.88 -1.06
N ILE A 193 3.73 3.95 -1.08
CA ILE A 193 3.45 5.14 -1.91
C ILE A 193 4.62 5.37 -2.85
N TYR A 194 4.33 5.44 -4.15
CA TYR A 194 5.32 5.59 -5.19
C TYR A 194 4.87 6.63 -6.22
N SER A 195 5.65 7.69 -6.39
CA SER A 195 5.53 8.60 -7.53
C SER A 195 6.74 8.41 -8.45
N ALA A 196 6.51 8.13 -9.73
CA ALA A 196 7.58 7.81 -10.66
C ALA A 196 8.42 9.04 -11.07
N GLU A 197 7.75 10.16 -11.32
CA GLU A 197 8.35 11.40 -11.84
C GLU A 197 7.99 12.62 -10.97
N GLY A 198 7.09 12.44 -10.01
CA GLY A 198 6.52 13.50 -9.19
C GLY A 198 6.89 13.42 -7.71
N ASP A 199 6.10 14.15 -6.94
CA ASP A 199 6.29 14.41 -5.52
C ASP A 199 5.14 13.83 -4.70
N VAL A 200 5.38 13.55 -3.43
CA VAL A 200 4.38 12.98 -2.52
C VAL A 200 4.07 13.98 -1.39
N PHE A 201 2.78 14.29 -1.26
CA PHE A 201 2.25 15.19 -0.25
C PHE A 201 1.18 14.46 0.56
N LEU A 202 1.49 14.20 1.83
CA LEU A 202 0.61 13.46 2.72
C LEU A 202 0.23 14.30 3.93
N THR A 203 -1.06 14.29 4.27
CA THR A 203 -1.57 15.01 5.43
C THR A 203 -2.47 14.14 6.29
N ALA A 204 -2.18 14.04 7.58
CA ALA A 204 -3.10 13.54 8.59
C ALA A 204 -3.56 14.74 9.46
N ASN A 205 -4.83 15.12 9.35
CA ASN A 205 -5.34 16.31 10.05
C ASN A 205 -5.57 16.04 11.55
N ALA A 206 -6.16 14.90 11.87
CA ALA A 206 -6.47 14.53 13.25
C ALA A 206 -5.48 13.50 13.82
N GLY A 207 -5.05 12.55 12.97
CA GLY A 207 -4.18 11.45 13.35
C GLY A 207 -2.70 11.65 13.02
N SER A 208 -1.99 10.54 13.03
CA SER A 208 -0.58 10.39 12.69
C SER A 208 -0.40 9.87 11.25
N ILE A 209 0.80 10.04 10.70
CA ILE A 209 1.23 9.32 9.49
C ILE A 209 2.14 8.18 9.98
N VAL A 210 1.74 6.94 9.71
CA VAL A 210 2.39 5.75 10.30
C VAL A 210 2.72 4.73 9.22
N ASP A 211 3.78 3.96 9.45
CA ASP A 211 4.00 2.73 8.71
C ASP A 211 2.90 1.71 9.06
N ALA A 212 2.25 1.15 8.04
CA ALA A 212 1.14 0.22 8.20
C ALA A 212 1.59 -1.24 8.43
N LEU A 213 2.76 -1.63 7.91
CA LEU A 213 3.24 -3.01 7.87
C LEU A 213 4.46 -3.25 8.76
N GLY A 214 5.18 -2.19 9.13
CA GLY A 214 6.46 -2.24 9.82
C GLY A 214 7.60 -2.79 8.96
N GLY A 215 8.83 -2.64 9.46
CA GLY A 215 10.07 -3.19 8.86
C GLY A 215 10.74 -2.23 7.86
N ASP A 216 12.03 -2.40 7.62
CA ASP A 216 12.93 -1.33 7.12
C ASP A 216 12.87 -1.02 5.61
N GLY A 217 11.80 -1.40 4.91
CA GLY A 217 11.65 -1.11 3.48
C GLY A 217 10.99 0.24 3.23
N ALA A 218 11.47 1.00 2.23
CA ALA A 218 10.89 2.30 1.85
C ALA A 218 9.37 2.23 1.69
N LYS A 219 8.64 3.01 2.50
CA LYS A 219 7.17 3.12 2.42
C LYS A 219 6.75 4.22 1.46
N ILE A 220 7.58 5.26 1.31
CA ILE A 220 7.34 6.36 0.38
C ILE A 220 8.57 6.53 -0.49
N VAL A 221 8.39 6.42 -1.80
CA VAL A 221 9.46 6.64 -2.80
C VAL A 221 8.98 7.74 -3.74
N ALA A 222 9.68 8.86 -3.76
CA ALA A 222 9.33 10.02 -4.59
C ALA A 222 10.50 10.98 -4.74
N ARG A 223 10.37 11.93 -5.67
CA ARG A 223 11.36 13.00 -5.81
C ARG A 223 11.35 13.89 -4.56
N HIS A 224 10.25 14.55 -4.25
CA HIS A 224 10.06 15.26 -2.98
C HIS A 224 9.03 14.57 -2.08
N VAL A 225 9.30 14.56 -0.77
CA VAL A 225 8.35 14.05 0.24
C VAL A 225 7.99 15.17 1.23
N ALA A 226 6.70 15.51 1.28
CA ALA A 226 6.13 16.49 2.20
C ALA A 226 5.07 15.84 3.10
N LEU A 227 5.31 15.87 4.41
CA LEU A 227 4.48 15.19 5.39
C LEU A 227 3.93 16.18 6.42
N SER A 228 2.64 16.08 6.72
CA SER A 228 1.99 16.89 7.76
C SER A 228 1.08 16.05 8.66
N ALA A 229 1.47 15.85 9.92
CA ALA A 229 0.61 15.28 10.96
C ALA A 229 0.17 16.39 11.92
N VAL A 230 -0.90 17.11 11.56
CA VAL A 230 -1.30 18.37 12.21
C VAL A 230 -1.60 18.19 13.70
N ASN A 231 -2.15 17.05 14.10
CA ASN A 231 -2.44 16.74 15.50
C ASN A 231 -1.81 15.44 16.00
N GLY A 232 -1.06 14.73 15.16
CA GLY A 232 -0.41 13.46 15.48
C GLY A 232 1.11 13.52 15.33
N SER A 233 1.71 12.34 15.21
CA SER A 233 3.14 12.13 14.95
C SER A 233 3.36 11.68 13.50
N ILE A 234 4.62 11.71 13.06
CA ILE A 234 5.06 11.04 11.83
C ILE A 234 6.01 9.93 12.26
N GLY A 235 5.67 8.68 11.96
CA GLY A 235 6.35 7.50 12.50
C GLY A 235 6.28 7.41 14.03
N SER A 236 7.07 6.51 14.61
CA SER A 236 7.15 6.29 16.06
C SER A 236 8.53 5.79 16.52
N ALA A 237 8.79 5.83 17.83
CA ALA A 237 10.08 5.49 18.44
C ALA A 237 10.56 4.03 18.28
N GLY A 238 9.78 3.15 17.65
CA GLY A 238 10.21 1.79 17.29
C GLY A 238 9.83 1.41 15.86
N ASP A 239 9.28 2.34 15.10
CA ASP A 239 8.76 2.11 13.75
C ASP A 239 8.79 3.45 13.01
N TYR A 240 9.94 3.73 12.40
CA TYR A 240 10.16 4.97 11.66
C TYR A 240 9.32 4.90 10.39
N LEU A 241 8.87 6.04 9.88
CA LEU A 241 8.32 6.06 8.54
C LEU A 241 9.50 6.10 7.56
N ASP A 242 9.69 4.98 6.85
CA ASP A 242 10.78 4.82 5.89
C ASP A 242 10.45 5.52 4.56
N ILE A 243 11.37 6.34 4.09
CA ILE A 243 11.28 7.10 2.85
C ILE A 243 12.50 6.81 1.96
N ASP A 244 12.33 7.09 0.67
CA ASP A 244 13.36 7.04 -0.39
C ASP A 244 13.21 8.29 -1.26
N ILE A 245 14.13 9.24 -1.08
CA ILE A 245 14.19 10.48 -1.86
C ILE A 245 15.00 10.21 -3.13
N THR A 246 14.31 10.16 -4.27
CA THR A 246 14.94 9.78 -5.54
C THR A 246 15.52 10.95 -6.35
N GLY A 247 15.26 12.19 -5.93
CA GLY A 247 15.78 13.38 -6.59
C GLY A 247 17.17 13.79 -6.11
N ASP A 248 17.99 14.34 -7.00
CA ASP A 248 19.25 14.97 -6.60
C ASP A 248 18.98 16.26 -5.80
N LEU A 249 19.86 16.57 -4.83
CA LEU A 249 19.76 17.76 -3.99
C LEU A 249 19.89 19.08 -4.79
N HIS A 250 20.47 19.02 -5.98
CA HIS A 250 20.55 20.14 -6.90
C HIS A 250 20.25 19.64 -8.30
N ALA A 251 19.18 20.13 -8.92
CA ALA A 251 18.98 19.91 -10.35
C ALA A 251 20.21 20.49 -11.08
N PRO A 252 20.92 19.69 -11.91
CA PRO A 252 22.22 20.07 -12.48
C PRO A 252 22.17 21.29 -13.43
N ASP A 253 20.98 21.85 -13.71
CA ASP A 253 20.77 23.02 -14.57
C ASP A 253 20.12 24.23 -13.89
N SER A 254 19.84 24.18 -12.57
CA SER A 254 19.27 25.32 -11.86
C SER A 254 20.34 26.37 -11.59
N ALA A 255 20.48 27.32 -12.53
CA ALA A 255 21.34 28.50 -12.41
C ALA A 255 20.86 29.51 -11.33
N ASP A 256 19.83 29.14 -10.57
CA ASP A 256 19.20 29.97 -9.55
C ASP A 256 19.14 29.17 -8.23
N PRO A 257 20.11 29.35 -7.32
CA PRO A 257 20.08 28.74 -5.99
C PRO A 257 18.92 29.27 -5.12
N ASP A 258 18.20 30.32 -5.56
CA ASP A 258 17.03 30.90 -4.89
C ASP A 258 15.70 30.54 -5.60
N ALA A 259 15.71 29.77 -6.68
CA ALA A 259 14.49 29.24 -7.28
C ALA A 259 13.88 28.24 -6.28
N GLY A 260 12.84 28.68 -5.56
CA GLY A 260 12.19 27.94 -4.47
C GLY A 260 12.27 26.42 -4.65
N LEU A 261 12.94 25.76 -3.70
CA LEU A 261 13.23 24.32 -3.69
C LEU A 261 11.97 23.44 -3.78
N ASP A 262 10.77 24.04 -3.66
CA ASP A 262 9.48 23.40 -3.81
C ASP A 262 9.01 23.23 -5.28
N GLN A 263 9.71 23.82 -6.27
CA GLN A 263 9.30 23.80 -7.68
C GLN A 263 10.38 23.34 -8.67
N ALA A 264 11.62 23.11 -8.23
CA ALA A 264 12.78 22.99 -9.13
C ALA A 264 13.23 21.54 -9.46
N GLY A 265 12.41 20.52 -9.23
CA GLY A 265 12.85 19.14 -9.55
C GLY A 265 13.87 18.58 -8.54
N VAL A 266 13.91 19.12 -7.32
CA VAL A 266 14.91 18.77 -6.30
C VAL A 266 14.41 17.66 -5.40
N GLY A 267 15.28 16.71 -5.05
CA GLY A 267 14.96 15.70 -4.04
C GLY A 267 15.17 16.21 -2.63
N THR A 268 14.08 16.41 -1.89
CA THR A 268 14.12 16.87 -0.49
C THR A 268 13.02 16.25 0.35
N VAL A 269 13.14 16.34 1.67
CA VAL A 269 12.08 16.03 2.62
C VAL A 269 11.69 17.23 3.47
N THR A 270 10.38 17.40 3.67
CA THR A 270 9.81 18.25 4.71
C THR A 270 8.81 17.48 5.57
N ALA A 271 8.81 17.76 6.87
CA ALA A 271 7.88 17.13 7.80
C ALA A 271 7.47 18.08 8.92
N VAL A 272 6.17 18.15 9.18
CA VAL A 272 5.60 18.92 10.29
C VAL A 272 4.67 18.03 11.09
N ALA A 273 4.95 17.88 12.39
CA ALA A 273 4.10 17.14 13.31
C ALA A 273 3.81 17.95 14.57
N LYS A 274 2.63 17.71 15.17
CA LYS A 274 2.39 18.16 16.55
C LYS A 274 3.15 17.31 17.55
N GLY A 275 3.07 15.98 17.39
CA GLY A 275 3.84 15.00 18.13
C GLY A 275 5.28 14.91 17.65
N GLY A 276 5.87 13.72 17.74
CA GLY A 276 7.23 13.47 17.28
C GLY A 276 7.33 13.22 15.77
N VAL A 277 8.54 13.35 15.24
CA VAL A 277 8.88 12.97 13.86
C VAL A 277 9.97 11.91 13.90
N TYR A 278 9.71 10.76 13.27
CA TYR A 278 10.59 9.60 13.17
C TYR A 278 10.67 9.18 11.70
N LEU A 279 11.74 9.58 11.01
CA LEU A 279 11.94 9.33 9.58
C LEU A 279 13.24 8.59 9.30
N SER A 280 13.18 7.58 8.44
CA SER A 280 14.35 6.86 7.94
C SER A 280 14.47 7.09 6.45
N GLU A 281 15.60 7.60 5.99
CA GLU A 281 15.99 7.59 4.58
C GLU A 281 16.67 6.25 4.28
N THR A 282 16.09 5.48 3.38
CA THR A 282 16.51 4.10 3.14
C THR A 282 17.64 3.99 2.13
N GLU A 283 17.75 4.93 1.20
CA GLU A 283 18.79 4.96 0.18
C GLU A 283 19.32 6.40 -0.03
N GLY A 284 20.64 6.55 -0.13
CA GLY A 284 21.24 7.88 -0.37
C GLY A 284 21.14 8.85 0.82
N ASP A 285 21.37 10.13 0.51
CA ASP A 285 21.38 11.20 1.49
C ASP A 285 19.94 11.68 1.82
N MET A 286 19.65 11.86 3.11
CA MET A 286 18.43 12.53 3.55
C MET A 286 18.59 14.04 3.37
N ASN A 287 18.07 14.55 2.25
CA ASN A 287 18.09 15.97 1.90
C ASN A 287 17.02 16.75 2.69
N VAL A 288 17.36 17.16 3.91
CA VAL A 288 16.43 17.80 4.84
C VAL A 288 16.26 19.27 4.51
N ARG A 289 15.06 19.66 4.09
CA ARG A 289 14.68 21.06 3.90
C ARG A 289 14.02 21.67 5.14
N GLY A 290 13.31 20.86 5.92
CA GLY A 290 12.72 21.34 7.16
C GLY A 290 11.92 20.28 7.90
N ILE A 291 12.29 20.03 9.15
CA ILE A 291 11.60 19.08 10.04
C ILE A 291 11.20 19.80 11.32
N THR A 292 9.92 19.77 11.66
CA THR A 292 9.38 20.43 12.85
C THR A 292 8.47 19.49 13.62
N ALA A 293 8.80 19.25 14.89
CA ALA A 293 7.93 18.67 15.90
C ALA A 293 7.62 19.75 16.94
N THR A 294 6.34 20.12 17.11
CA THR A 294 6.00 21.25 18.01
C THR A 294 5.83 20.87 19.48
N GLN A 295 5.55 19.60 19.78
CA GLN A 295 5.38 19.07 21.15
C GLN A 295 6.08 17.72 21.36
N GLY A 296 6.80 17.22 20.37
CA GLY A 296 7.58 15.99 20.45
C GLY A 296 9.01 16.19 19.98
N ASP A 297 9.76 15.09 19.97
CA ASP A 297 11.15 15.07 19.52
C ASP A 297 11.24 14.77 18.01
N VAL A 298 12.39 15.10 17.42
CA VAL A 298 12.73 14.76 16.04
C VAL A 298 13.84 13.70 16.06
N PHE A 299 13.59 12.59 15.37
CA PHE A 299 14.54 11.52 15.13
C PHE A 299 14.65 11.27 13.63
N LEU A 300 15.84 11.47 13.10
CA LEU A 300 16.17 11.24 11.70
C LEU A 300 17.25 10.19 11.62
N ARG A 301 17.10 9.28 10.66
CA ARG A 301 18.07 8.23 10.34
C ARG A 301 18.26 8.23 8.83
N SER A 302 19.49 8.17 8.36
CA SER A 302 19.79 7.76 6.98
C SER A 302 20.53 6.43 7.08
N ASP A 303 20.01 5.40 6.41
CA ASP A 303 20.51 4.04 6.52
C ASP A 303 21.76 3.83 5.66
N LEU A 304 21.81 4.47 4.48
CA LEU A 304 22.88 4.30 3.48
C LEU A 304 23.55 5.61 3.03
N GLY A 305 23.28 6.74 3.67
CA GLY A 305 23.90 8.02 3.34
C GLY A 305 24.02 8.97 4.53
N SER A 306 24.07 10.26 4.22
CA SER A 306 24.22 11.37 5.16
C SER A 306 22.87 12.04 5.40
N ILE A 307 22.77 12.81 6.49
CA ILE A 307 21.68 13.77 6.65
C ILE A 307 22.26 15.13 6.29
N VAL A 308 21.71 15.78 5.26
CA VAL A 308 22.25 17.02 4.71
C VAL A 308 21.21 18.14 4.76
N ASP A 309 21.69 19.36 5.01
CA ASP A 309 20.87 20.56 4.91
C ASP A 309 20.63 20.87 3.42
N ALA A 310 19.38 20.73 3.00
CA ALA A 310 18.99 20.96 1.62
C ALA A 310 18.96 22.44 1.22
N GLU A 311 18.95 23.35 2.20
CA GLU A 311 18.96 24.80 1.97
C GLU A 311 20.37 25.39 2.11
N TYR A 312 21.42 24.56 2.20
CA TYR A 312 22.79 25.07 2.25
C TYR A 312 23.19 25.72 0.91
N SER A 313 22.92 27.01 0.79
CA SER A 313 23.55 27.86 -0.22
C SER A 313 25.04 27.97 0.13
N THR A 314 25.92 27.71 -0.83
CA THR A 314 27.35 27.94 -0.66
C THR A 314 27.58 29.37 -0.19
N VAL A 315 28.06 29.54 1.04
CA VAL A 315 28.52 30.86 1.48
C VAL A 315 29.78 31.11 0.68
N VAL A 316 29.72 32.02 -0.29
CA VAL A 316 30.93 32.54 -0.92
C VAL A 316 31.66 33.37 0.14
N ASP A 317 32.94 33.09 0.37
CA ASP A 317 33.78 33.98 1.16
C ASP A 317 33.89 35.37 0.49
N GLU A 318 34.49 36.33 1.18
CA GLU A 318 34.72 37.68 0.65
C GLU A 318 35.55 37.69 -0.65
N ASP A 319 36.21 36.58 -0.98
CA ASP A 319 37.06 36.37 -2.16
C ASP A 319 36.33 35.59 -3.29
N GLY A 320 35.07 35.18 -3.10
CA GLY A 320 34.26 34.48 -4.09
C GLY A 320 34.54 32.97 -4.20
N ASN A 321 35.22 32.37 -3.22
CA ASN A 321 35.40 30.92 -3.16
C ASN A 321 34.22 30.27 -2.44
N VAL A 322 33.83 29.08 -2.91
CA VAL A 322 32.88 28.21 -2.21
C VAL A 322 33.54 27.67 -0.95
N VAL A 323 32.97 27.93 0.23
CA VAL A 323 33.42 27.39 1.53
C VAL A 323 32.40 26.42 2.13
#